data_AF-A0A3S2ACD6-F1
#
_entry.id   AF-A0A3S2ACD6-F1
#
_cell.length_a   1.000
_cell.length_b   1.000
_cell.length_c   1.000
_cell.angle_alpha   90.00
_cell.angle_beta   90.00
_cell.angle_gamma   90.00
#
_symmetry.space_group_name_H-M   'P 1'
#
loop_
_entity.id
_entity.type
_entity.pdbx_description
1 polymer ?
#
loop_
_entity_poly.entity_id
_entity_poly.type
_entity_poly.pdbx_seq_one_letter_code
_entity_poly.pdbx_strand_id
1 'polypeptide(L)'
;MEPVSLFDLAAKQAQWLAVRQSAVAGNIANANTPGYTANDVEPFEKVLDRATVSLQATQAGHLGNAATNAGFTIKPQEDDGVVMPSKNSVVLEDQLLKAGEVRRSFELNTAIVKAFHSMMMMAVKS
;
A
#
# COMPACT_ATOMS: atom_id res chain seq x y z
N MET A 1 -19.77 1.10 -21.29
CA MET A 1 -19.56 0.51 -19.96
C MET A 1 -18.12 0.09 -19.93
N GLU A 2 -17.23 0.67 -19.12
CA GLU A 2 -15.85 0.20 -19.00
C GLU A 2 -15.86 -1.15 -18.26
N PRO A 3 -15.72 -2.28 -18.96
CA PRO A 3 -15.55 -3.55 -18.30
C PRO A 3 -14.05 -3.63 -17.96
N VAL A 4 -13.68 -4.16 -16.79
CA VAL A 4 -12.27 -4.43 -16.39
C VAL A 4 -11.53 -3.30 -15.62
N SER A 5 -12.21 -2.47 -14.82
CA SER A 5 -11.49 -1.67 -13.78
C SER A 5 -11.05 -2.51 -12.56
N LEU A 6 -11.73 -3.63 -12.30
CA LEU A 6 -11.50 -4.42 -11.07
C LEU A 6 -10.13 -5.09 -11.04
N PHE A 7 -9.70 -5.76 -12.12
CA PHE A 7 -8.41 -6.47 -12.13
C PHE A 7 -7.25 -5.49 -11.96
N ASP A 8 -7.35 -4.32 -12.58
CA ASP A 8 -6.38 -3.24 -12.41
C ASP A 8 -6.36 -2.70 -10.98
N LEU A 9 -7.54 -2.49 -10.37
CA LEU A 9 -7.63 -2.06 -8.97
C LEU A 9 -7.08 -3.12 -8.01
N ALA A 10 -7.40 -4.40 -8.24
CA ALA A 10 -6.89 -5.50 -7.44
C ALA A 10 -5.36 -5.63 -7.57
N ALA A 11 -4.81 -5.48 -8.78
CA ALA A 11 -3.37 -5.46 -9.02
C ALA A 11 -2.69 -4.29 -8.30
N LYS A 12 -3.27 -3.08 -8.37
CA LYS A 12 -2.77 -1.91 -7.64
C LYS A 12 -2.80 -2.11 -6.13
N GLN A 13 -3.89 -2.67 -5.60
CA GLN A 13 -4.00 -2.97 -4.16
C GLN A 13 -2.99 -4.04 -3.73
N ALA A 14 -2.77 -5.08 -4.53
CA ALA A 14 -1.75 -6.10 -4.26
C ALA A 14 -0.34 -5.50 -4.23
N GLN A 15 -0.03 -4.57 -5.15
CA GLN A 15 1.24 -3.85 -5.15
C GLN A 15 1.40 -2.95 -3.91
N TRP A 16 0.33 -2.25 -3.50
CA TRP A 16 0.30 -1.46 -2.26
C TRP A 16 0.55 -2.33 -1.03
N LEU A 17 -0.13 -3.47 -0.94
CA LEU A 17 0.04 -4.43 0.15
C LEU A 17 1.47 -4.98 0.20
N ALA A 18 2.13 -5.20 -0.94
CA ALA A 18 3.52 -5.65 -0.98
C ALA A 18 4.48 -4.60 -0.40
N VAL A 19 4.28 -3.32 -0.75
CA VAL A 19 5.07 -2.23 -0.18
C VAL A 19 4.82 -2.11 1.32
N ARG A 20 3.57 -2.24 1.77
CA ARG A 20 3.23 -2.20 3.20
C ARG A 20 3.84 -3.36 3.97
N GLN A 21 3.84 -4.56 3.40
CA GLN A 21 4.52 -5.72 3.98
C GLN A 21 6.02 -5.45 4.17
N SER A 22 6.68 -4.86 3.17
CA SER A 22 8.09 -4.50 3.26
C SER A 22 8.37 -3.46 4.33
N ALA A 23 7.49 -2.46 4.50
CA ALA A 23 7.62 -1.45 5.54
C ALA A 23 7.48 -2.07 6.94
N VAL A 24 6.46 -2.90 7.16
CA VAL A 24 6.25 -3.63 8.43
C VAL A 24 7.42 -4.57 8.74
N ALA A 25 7.90 -5.34 7.74
CA ALA A 25 9.06 -6.20 7.91
C ALA A 25 10.32 -5.40 8.26
N GLY A 26 10.52 -4.24 7.64
CA GLY A 26 11.60 -3.31 7.95
C GLY A 26 11.53 -2.79 9.39
N ASN A 27 10.33 -2.46 9.88
CA ASN A 27 10.13 -2.04 11.27
C ASN A 27 10.47 -3.17 12.24
N ILE A 28 9.99 -4.40 11.98
CA ILE A 28 10.27 -5.57 12.81
C ILE A 28 11.78 -5.84 12.87
N ALA A 29 12.47 -5.77 11.72
CA ALA A 29 13.92 -5.95 11.65
C ALA A 29 14.70 -4.89 12.45
N ASN A 30 14.16 -3.68 12.59
CA ASN A 30 14.75 -2.57 13.31
C ASN A 30 14.13 -2.33 14.71
N ALA A 31 13.37 -3.29 15.25
CA ALA A 31 12.69 -3.14 16.53
C ALA A 31 13.65 -2.87 17.72
N ASN A 32 14.91 -3.28 17.61
CA ASN A 32 15.94 -3.05 18.63
C ASN A 32 16.97 -2.00 18.22
N THR A 33 16.74 -1.27 17.12
CA THR A 33 17.65 -0.22 16.63
C THR A 33 17.38 1.10 17.38
N PRO A 34 18.36 1.64 18.14
CA PRO A 34 18.16 2.90 18.85
C PRO A 34 17.88 4.06 17.89
N GLY A 35 16.93 4.93 18.25
CA GLY A 35 16.56 6.09 17.42
C GLY A 35 15.86 5.77 16.10
N TYR A 36 15.43 4.52 15.88
CA TYR A 36 14.65 4.15 14.70
C TYR A 36 13.21 4.66 14.82
N THR A 37 12.62 5.04 13.68
CA THR A 37 11.22 5.48 13.60
C THR A 37 10.45 4.51 12.73
N ALA A 38 9.35 3.98 13.27
CA ALA A 38 8.45 3.10 12.51
C ALA A 38 7.93 3.81 11.26
N ASN A 39 7.91 3.10 10.13
CA ASN A 39 7.38 3.61 8.87
C ASN A 39 6.13 2.83 8.48
N ASP A 40 5.13 3.50 7.94
CA ASP A 40 3.95 2.85 7.35
C ASP A 40 3.65 3.45 5.98
N VAL A 41 2.87 2.72 5.19
CA VAL A 41 2.42 3.18 3.88
C VAL A 41 1.14 3.98 4.06
N GLU A 42 1.01 5.06 3.29
CA GLU A 42 -0.23 5.83 3.27
C GLU A 42 -1.45 4.93 2.93
N PRO A 43 -2.63 5.18 3.55
CA PRO A 43 -3.83 4.37 3.29
C PRO A 43 -4.16 4.27 1.81
N PHE A 44 -4.62 3.09 1.39
CA PHE A 44 -4.88 2.79 -0.01
C PHE A 44 -5.92 3.73 -0.63
N GLU A 45 -6.91 4.17 0.15
CA GLU A 45 -7.95 5.12 -0.24
C GLU A 45 -7.34 6.44 -0.74
N LYS A 46 -6.32 6.96 -0.05
CA LYS A 46 -5.61 8.17 -0.48
C LYS A 46 -4.80 7.96 -1.75
N VAL A 47 -4.34 6.74 -2.00
CA VAL A 47 -3.66 6.39 -3.25
C VAL A 47 -4.64 6.38 -4.41
N LEU A 48 -5.87 5.90 -4.18
CA LEU A 48 -6.96 5.98 -5.15
C LEU A 48 -7.39 7.42 -5.42
N ASP A 49 -7.55 8.25 -4.38
CA ASP A 49 -7.96 9.66 -4.53
C ASP A 49 -6.95 10.47 -5.36
N ARG A 50 -5.64 10.19 -5.23
CA ARG A 50 -4.60 10.81 -6.07
C ARG A 50 -4.67 10.36 -7.53
N ALA A 51 -5.15 9.16 -7.81
CA ALA A 51 -5.32 8.69 -9.18
C ALA A 51 -6.42 9.48 -9.91
N THR A 52 -7.35 10.10 -9.20
CA THR A 52 -8.46 10.87 -9.78
C THR A 52 -8.05 12.28 -10.23
N VAL A 53 -7.01 12.87 -9.63
CA VAL A 53 -6.56 14.24 -9.93
C VAL A 53 -5.11 14.20 -10.40
N SER A 54 -4.91 13.93 -11.69
CA SER A 54 -3.60 14.08 -12.33
C SER A 54 -3.57 15.34 -13.20
N LEU A 55 -2.58 16.21 -12.97
CA LEU A 55 -2.36 17.37 -13.83
C LEU A 55 -1.75 16.89 -15.15
N GLN A 56 -2.47 17.07 -16.24
CA GLN A 56 -1.99 16.74 -17.58
C GLN A 56 -1.20 17.94 -18.12
N ALA A 57 0.10 17.75 -18.38
CA ALA A 57 0.92 18.81 -18.98
C ALA A 57 0.45 19.09 -20.40
N THR A 58 0.15 20.35 -20.72
CA THR A 58 -0.18 20.76 -22.09
C THR A 58 1.03 20.77 -23.02
N GLN A 59 2.25 20.85 -22.46
CA GLN A 59 3.52 20.84 -23.18
C GLN A 59 4.58 20.11 -22.33
N ALA A 60 5.42 19.28 -22.95
CA ALA A 60 6.39 18.42 -22.27
C ALA A 60 7.40 19.15 -21.35
N GLY A 61 7.59 20.47 -21.52
CA GLY A 61 8.46 21.30 -20.68
C GLY A 61 7.75 22.15 -19.62
N HIS A 62 6.41 22.15 -19.57
CA HIS A 62 5.65 23.03 -18.67
C HIS A 62 5.52 22.49 -17.24
N LEU A 63 5.54 21.17 -17.07
CA LEU A 63 5.65 20.52 -15.76
C LEU A 63 7.09 20.02 -15.60
N GLY A 64 8.03 20.95 -15.40
CA GLY A 64 9.44 20.62 -15.27
C GLY A 64 9.66 19.54 -14.21
N ASN A 65 10.43 18.50 -14.55
CA ASN A 65 10.84 17.35 -13.73
C ASN A 65 9.94 17.04 -12.50
N ALA A 66 8.62 17.07 -12.70
CA ALA A 66 7.69 16.48 -11.78
C ALA A 66 7.92 14.99 -11.94
N ALA A 67 8.93 14.48 -11.22
CA ALA A 67 9.14 13.07 -11.06
C ALA A 67 7.76 12.53 -10.68
N THR A 68 7.16 11.84 -11.64
CA THR A 68 5.94 11.09 -11.44
C THR A 68 6.34 10.06 -10.41
N ASN A 69 6.24 10.42 -9.12
CA ASN A 69 6.37 9.51 -8.01
C ASN A 69 5.12 8.63 -8.06
N ALA A 70 5.10 7.74 -9.05
CA ALA A 70 4.09 6.74 -9.28
C ALA A 70 4.22 5.57 -8.29
N GLY A 71 5.08 5.73 -7.27
CA GLY A 71 5.26 4.79 -6.17
C GLY A 71 4.39 5.15 -4.98
N PHE A 72 4.10 4.14 -4.15
CA PHE A 72 3.39 4.32 -2.90
C PHE A 72 4.25 5.11 -1.90
N THR A 73 3.68 6.13 -1.28
CA THR A 73 4.41 6.95 -0.30
C THR A 73 4.49 6.24 1.04
N ILE A 74 5.71 5.94 1.47
CA ILE A 74 6.02 5.50 2.83
C ILE A 74 6.25 6.74 3.67
N LYS A 75 5.59 6.84 4.83
CA LYS A 75 5.76 7.96 5.76
C LYS A 75 6.20 7.44 7.13
N PRO A 76 7.06 8.19 7.84
CA PRO A 76 7.27 7.94 9.26
C PRO A 76 5.93 7.99 9.98
N GLN A 77 5.68 7.02 10.83
CA GLN A 77 4.52 7.01 11.70
C GLN A 77 4.65 8.16 12.70
N GLU A 78 3.60 8.96 12.88
CA GLU A 78 3.56 9.99 13.91
C GLU A 78 3.71 9.32 15.29
N ASP A 79 4.56 9.92 16.13
CA ASP A 79 4.99 9.37 17.41
C ASP A 79 3.86 9.55 18.45
N ASP A 80 2.86 8.67 18.40
CA ASP A 80 1.72 8.63 19.36
C ASP A 80 2.03 7.68 20.55
N GLY A 81 3.28 7.24 20.67
CA GLY A 81 3.71 6.19 21.59
C GLY A 81 4.49 6.68 22.83
N VAL A 82 4.55 5.82 23.84
CA VAL A 82 5.45 6.00 24.99
C VAL A 82 6.89 5.94 24.49
N VAL A 83 7.66 7.01 24.69
CA VAL A 83 9.08 7.06 24.34
C VAL A 83 9.80 5.92 25.05
N MET A 84 10.20 4.90 24.29
CA MET A 84 10.96 3.77 24.79
C MET A 84 12.31 4.27 25.35
N PRO A 85 12.91 3.60 26.36
CA PRO A 85 14.23 3.96 26.87
C PRO A 85 15.32 4.01 25.78
N SER A 86 15.14 3.24 24.69
CA SER A 86 16.01 3.21 23.51
C SER A 86 15.73 4.31 22.47
N LYS A 87 14.75 5.19 22.73
CA LYS A 87 14.23 6.20 21.78
C LYS A 87 13.77 5.62 20.43
N ASN A 88 13.35 4.36 20.42
CA ASN A 88 12.70 3.74 19.26
C ASN A 88 11.19 3.93 19.37
N SER A 89 10.51 4.18 18.25
CA SER A 89 9.04 4.24 18.17
C SER A 89 8.38 2.93 17.70
N VAL A 90 9.17 1.88 17.43
CA VAL A 90 8.64 0.56 17.02
C VAL A 90 8.14 -0.23 18.22
N VAL A 91 6.83 -0.48 18.26
CA VAL A 91 6.17 -1.45 19.15
C VAL A 91 5.99 -2.76 18.39
N LEU A 92 6.63 -3.83 18.84
CA LEU A 92 6.69 -5.12 18.12
C LEU A 92 5.31 -5.78 17.99
N GLU A 93 4.52 -5.71 19.06
CA GLU A 93 3.16 -6.23 19.14
C GLU A 93 2.29 -5.62 18.04
N ASP A 94 2.36 -4.30 17.88
CA ASP A 94 1.63 -3.57 16.85
C ASP A 94 2.12 -3.94 15.44
N GLN A 95 3.43 -4.11 15.24
CA GLN A 95 3.94 -4.53 13.93
C GLN A 95 3.48 -5.95 13.55
N LEU A 96 3.40 -6.86 14.52
CA LEU A 96 2.90 -8.21 14.29
C LEU A 96 1.41 -8.22 13.98
N LEU A 97 0.62 -7.36 14.64
CA LEU A 97 -0.79 -7.15 14.30
C LEU A 97 -0.94 -6.62 12.86
N LYS A 98 -0.20 -5.57 12.49
CA LYS A 98 -0.18 -5.02 11.13
C LYS A 98 0.24 -6.06 10.08
N ALA A 99 1.22 -6.91 10.39
CA ALA A 99 1.62 -8.00 9.49
C ALA A 99 0.48 -9.00 9.24
N GLY A 100 -0.28 -9.34 10.29
CA GLY A 100 -1.48 -10.16 10.20
C GLY A 100 -2.58 -9.52 9.33
N GLU A 101 -2.81 -8.22 9.50
CA GLU A 101 -3.75 -7.45 8.67
C GLU A 101 -3.35 -7.47 7.19
N VAL A 102 -2.07 -7.19 6.88
CA VAL A 102 -1.56 -7.20 5.51
C VAL A 102 -1.77 -8.57 4.85
N ARG A 103 -1.46 -9.66 5.59
CA ARG A 103 -1.72 -11.02 5.11
C ARG A 103 -3.21 -11.24 4.80
N ARG A 104 -4.10 -10.89 5.73
CA ARG A 104 -5.54 -11.04 5.56
C ARG A 104 -6.06 -10.26 4.35
N SER A 105 -5.58 -9.05 4.14
CA SER A 105 -5.94 -8.22 2.98
C SER A 105 -5.46 -8.83 1.66
N PHE A 106 -4.27 -9.45 1.63
CA PHE A 106 -3.77 -10.18 0.44
C PHE A 106 -4.63 -11.39 0.10
N GLU A 107 -5.02 -12.17 1.10
CA GLU A 107 -5.90 -13.33 0.93
C GLU A 107 -7.27 -12.90 0.36
N LEU A 108 -7.84 -11.81 0.89
CA LEU A 108 -9.10 -11.25 0.38
C LEU A 108 -8.98 -10.77 -1.07
N ASN A 109 -7.93 -10.01 -1.41
CA ASN A 109 -7.71 -9.54 -2.77
C ASN A 109 -7.64 -10.70 -3.77
N THR A 110 -6.89 -11.74 -3.43
CA THR A 110 -6.76 -12.96 -4.24
C THR A 110 -8.11 -13.67 -4.41
N ALA A 111 -8.90 -13.75 -3.34
CA ALA A 111 -10.23 -14.36 -3.37
C ALA A 111 -11.19 -13.59 -4.30
N ILE A 112 -11.15 -12.24 -4.28
CA ILE A 112 -11.95 -11.39 -5.18
C ILE A 112 -11.56 -11.63 -6.64
N VAL A 113 -10.26 -11.58 -6.97
CA VAL A 113 -9.76 -11.82 -8.33
C VAL A 113 -10.21 -13.20 -8.85
N LYS A 114 -10.10 -14.24 -8.01
CA LYS A 114 -10.52 -15.60 -8.35
C LYS A 114 -12.03 -15.70 -8.61
N ALA A 115 -12.85 -15.04 -7.80
CA ALA A 115 -14.30 -15.04 -7.95
C ALA A 115 -14.73 -14.40 -9.27
N PHE A 116 -14.17 -13.22 -9.59
CA PHE A 116 -14.47 -12.52 -10.84
C PHE A 116 -13.95 -13.25 -12.07
N HIS A 117 -12.76 -13.85 -11.99
CA HIS A 117 -12.26 -14.70 -13.06
C HIS A 117 -13.21 -15.88 -13.33
N SER A 118 -13.68 -16.55 -12.28
CA SER A 118 -14.65 -17.65 -12.41
C SER A 118 -15.95 -17.18 -13.07
N MET A 119 -16.46 -16.00 -12.70
CA MET A 119 -17.66 -15.40 -13.30
C MET A 119 -17.45 -15.09 -14.79
N MET A 120 -16.29 -14.55 -15.17
CA MET A 120 -15.95 -14.26 -16.56
C MET A 120 -15.85 -15.55 -17.40
N MET A 121 -15.24 -16.59 -16.86
CA MET A 121 -15.16 -17.90 -17.53
C MET A 121 -16.52 -18.55 -17.73
N MET A 122 -17.44 -18.38 -16.77
CA MET A 122 -18.83 -18.85 -16.92
C MET A 122 -19.57 -18.11 -18.03
N ALA A 123 -19.40 -16.79 -18.12
CA ALA A 123 -20.03 -15.97 -19.16
C ALA A 123 -19.52 -16.28 -20.57
N VAL A 124 -18.20 -16.51 -20.72
CA VAL A 124 -17.57 -16.82 -22.03
C VAL A 124 -17.90 -18.23 -22.53
N LYS A 125 -18.18 -19.18 -21.63
CA LYS A 125 -18.52 -20.56 -21.99
C LYS A 125 -19.99 -20.72 -22.44
N SER A 126 -20.82 -19.69 -22.30
CA SER A 126 -22.23 -19.67 -22.69
C SER A 126 -22.38 -19.28 -24.15
#